data_AF-J0CWJ4-F1
#
_entry.id   AF-J0CWJ4-F1
#
_cell.length_a   1.000
_cell.length_b   1.000
_cell.length_c   1.000
_cell.angle_alpha   90.00
_cell.angle_beta   90.00
_cell.angle_gamma   90.00
#
_symmetry.space_group_name_H-M   'P 1'
#
loop_
_entity.id
_entity.type
_entity.pdbx_description
1 polymer ?
#
loop_
_entity_poly.entity_id
_entity_poly.type
_entity_poly.pdbx_seq_one_letter_code
_entity_poly.pdbx_strand_id
1 'polypeptide(L)'
;TTFRLDLPHDLLARGVHNAFHASLIRPHVPNEDKRFPGRQLGQLPGFKDAPDEWFVTEITNHYGKGRDLLFEVTWNTGQTTWERIREVKHLSALEAYLQAMGVENTRDLP
;
A
#
# COMPACT_ATOMS: atom_id res chain seq x y z
N THR A 1 21.36 36.12 -5.13
CA THR A 1 19.99 36.34 -4.59
C THR A 1 19.34 35.00 -4.37
N THR A 2 18.65 34.82 -3.24
CA THR A 2 17.98 33.55 -2.90
C THR A 2 16.47 33.74 -2.97
N PHE A 3 15.77 32.80 -3.58
CA PHE A 3 14.31 32.75 -3.62
C PHE A 3 13.81 31.52 -2.88
N ARG A 4 12.64 31.66 -2.23
CA ARG A 4 11.93 30.52 -1.65
C ARG A 4 10.79 30.13 -2.59
N LEU A 5 10.69 28.85 -2.89
CA LEU A 5 9.63 28.28 -3.72
C LEU A 5 8.67 27.48 -2.84
N ASP A 6 7.39 27.50 -3.19
CA ASP A 6 6.42 26.61 -2.56
C ASP A 6 6.59 25.21 -3.16
N LEU A 7 7.26 24.35 -2.41
CA LEU A 7 7.50 22.96 -2.81
C LEU A 7 6.35 22.06 -2.33
N PRO A 8 5.96 21.03 -3.13
CA PRO A 8 5.10 19.95 -2.66
C PRO A 8 5.59 19.34 -1.34
N HIS A 9 4.63 18.89 -0.52
CA HIS A 9 4.91 18.32 0.79
C HIS A 9 5.90 17.15 0.73
N ASP A 10 5.79 16.29 -0.27
CA ASP A 10 6.65 15.12 -0.43
C ASP A 10 8.13 15.48 -0.61
N LEU A 11 8.43 16.60 -1.27
CA LEU A 11 9.80 17.09 -1.41
C LEU A 11 10.34 17.62 -0.09
N LEU A 12 9.51 18.33 0.67
CA LEU A 12 9.88 18.83 1.99
C LEU A 12 10.11 17.68 2.97
N ALA A 13 9.25 16.66 2.97
CA ALA A 13 9.36 15.46 3.79
C ALA A 13 10.67 14.68 3.54
N ARG A 14 11.25 14.81 2.33
CA ARG A 14 12.53 14.22 1.94
C ARG A 14 13.74 15.10 2.23
N GLY A 15 13.52 16.25 2.88
CA GLY A 15 14.59 17.18 3.24
C GLY A 15 15.04 18.11 2.10
N VAL A 16 14.26 18.25 1.02
CA VAL A 16 14.57 19.24 -0.02
C VAL A 16 14.33 20.64 0.53
N HIS A 17 15.37 21.45 0.55
CA HIS A 17 15.25 22.85 0.96
C HIS A 17 14.48 23.67 -0.08
N ASN A 18 13.57 24.50 0.39
CA ASN A 18 12.77 25.36 -0.48
C ASN A 18 13.48 26.64 -0.94
N ALA A 19 14.73 26.85 -0.53
CA ALA A 19 15.51 28.04 -0.83
C ALA A 19 16.55 27.75 -1.93
N PHE A 20 16.44 28.44 -3.07
CA PHE A 20 17.30 28.25 -4.24
C PHE A 20 17.99 29.55 -4.63
N HIS A 21 19.23 29.45 -5.11
CA HIS A 21 19.91 30.60 -5.71
C HIS A 21 19.25 30.98 -7.05
N ALA A 22 19.07 32.27 -7.29
CA ALA A 22 18.36 32.82 -8.45
C ALA A 22 18.87 32.29 -9.80
N SER A 23 20.18 32.04 -9.91
CA SER A 23 20.80 31.53 -11.15
C SER A 23 20.44 30.08 -11.49
N LEU A 24 19.86 29.33 -10.54
CA LEU A 24 19.48 27.93 -10.73
C LEU A 24 18.00 27.77 -11.07
N ILE A 25 17.20 28.83 -10.92
CA ILE A 25 15.76 28.81 -11.17
C ILE A 25 15.52 28.93 -12.67
N ARG A 26 14.67 28.06 -13.20
CA ARG A 26 14.30 28.03 -14.62
C ARG A 26 12.79 28.04 -14.76
N PRO A 27 12.23 28.66 -15.82
CA PRO A 27 10.81 28.56 -16.13
C PRO A 27 10.38 27.08 -16.25
N HIS A 28 9.22 26.77 -15.69
CA HIS A 28 8.63 25.43 -15.81
C HIS A 28 8.21 25.17 -17.26
N VAL A 29 8.62 24.03 -17.80
CA VAL A 29 8.17 23.52 -19.10
C VAL A 29 7.28 22.31 -18.83
N PRO A 30 6.00 22.33 -19.25
CA PRO A 30 5.10 21.21 -19.00
C PRO A 30 5.57 19.94 -19.73
N ASN A 31 5.27 18.78 -19.15
CA ASN A 31 5.56 17.50 -19.76
C ASN A 31 4.71 17.28 -21.02
N GLU A 32 5.30 16.66 -22.04
CA GLU A 32 4.57 16.20 -23.23
C GLU A 32 4.27 14.71 -23.12
N ASP A 33 3.07 14.38 -22.62
CA ASP A 33 2.68 13.01 -22.29
C ASP A 33 2.72 12.04 -23.48
N LYS A 34 2.51 12.55 -24.71
CA LYS A 34 2.63 11.74 -25.94
C LYS A 34 4.05 11.25 -26.19
N ARG A 35 5.05 12.08 -25.87
CA ARG A 35 6.47 11.75 -26.08
C ARG A 35 7.10 11.11 -24.85
N PHE A 36 6.58 11.43 -23.67
CA PHE A 36 7.10 10.99 -22.39
C PHE A 36 5.96 10.53 -21.47
N PRO A 37 5.35 9.37 -21.76
CA PRO A 37 4.36 8.79 -20.88
C PRO A 37 5.01 8.40 -19.54
N GLY A 38 4.23 8.42 -18.46
CA GLY A 38 4.67 7.88 -17.17
C GLY A 38 5.54 8.81 -16.31
N ARG A 39 5.61 10.12 -16.60
CA ARG A 39 6.39 11.09 -15.81
C ARG A 39 5.59 11.76 -14.67
N GLN A 40 4.49 11.16 -14.24
CA GLN A 40 3.78 11.65 -13.07
C GLN A 40 4.64 11.43 -11.81
N LEU A 41 4.57 12.34 -10.84
CA LEU A 41 5.43 12.32 -9.65
C LEU A 41 5.40 10.95 -8.95
N GLY A 42 4.19 10.42 -8.69
CA GLY A 42 4.00 9.11 -8.05
C GLY A 42 4.50 7.89 -8.86
N GLN A 43 4.89 8.07 -10.12
CA GLN A 43 5.47 6.99 -10.94
C GLN A 43 7.00 7.02 -10.94
N LEU A 44 7.61 8.13 -10.50
CA LEU A 44 9.06 8.27 -10.48
C LEU A 44 9.67 7.40 -9.37
N PRO A 45 10.80 6.73 -9.61
CA PRO A 45 11.53 5.98 -8.59
C PRO A 45 11.82 6.85 -7.37
N GLY A 46 11.54 6.31 -6.19
CA GLY A 46 11.64 7.03 -4.94
C GLY A 46 10.44 7.92 -4.63
N PHE A 47 9.68 8.44 -5.61
CA PHE A 47 8.45 9.25 -5.42
C PHE A 47 7.14 8.47 -5.47
N LYS A 48 7.21 7.18 -5.79
CA LYS A 48 6.13 6.26 -5.48
C LYS A 48 5.73 6.47 -4.02
N ASP A 49 4.44 6.74 -3.80
CA ASP A 49 3.83 6.49 -2.50
C ASP A 49 4.30 5.10 -2.05
N ALA A 50 4.61 4.94 -0.76
CA ALA A 50 5.03 3.65 -0.21
C ALA A 50 4.14 2.56 -0.84
N PRO A 51 4.73 1.44 -1.33
CA PRO A 51 3.94 0.41 -2.01
C PRO A 51 2.69 0.19 -1.17
N ASP A 52 1.50 0.33 -1.79
CA ASP A 52 0.20 0.23 -1.13
C ASP A 52 0.34 -0.74 0.02
N GLU A 53 0.26 -0.26 1.27
CA GLU A 53 0.46 -1.11 2.44
C GLU A 53 -0.27 -2.43 2.19
N TRP A 54 0.44 -3.55 2.19
CA TRP A 54 -0.13 -4.82 1.77
C TRP A 54 -1.24 -5.15 2.77
N PHE A 55 -2.48 -4.97 2.35
CA PHE A 55 -3.63 -5.25 3.18
C PHE A 55 -4.36 -6.47 2.66
N VAL A 56 -4.98 -7.18 3.59
CA VAL A 56 -5.82 -8.32 3.29
C VAL A 56 -7.17 -7.82 2.82
N THR A 57 -7.55 -8.22 1.61
CA THR A 57 -8.86 -7.91 1.03
C THR A 57 -9.93 -8.79 1.64
N GLU A 58 -9.70 -10.11 1.66
CA GLU A 58 -10.65 -11.08 2.18
C GLU A 58 -9.97 -12.43 2.51
N ILE A 59 -10.67 -13.23 3.30
CA ILE A 59 -10.37 -14.65 3.51
C ILE A 59 -11.47 -15.46 2.83
N THR A 60 -11.10 -16.35 1.92
CA THR A 60 -12.05 -17.10 1.09
C THR A 60 -12.28 -18.51 1.58
N ASN A 61 -11.28 -19.09 2.25
CA ASN A 61 -11.31 -20.50 2.62
C ASN A 61 -10.47 -20.79 3.86
N HIS A 62 -10.65 -21.97 4.43
CA HIS A 62 -9.79 -22.52 5.47
C HIS A 62 -9.49 -24.00 5.21
N TYR A 63 -8.40 -24.49 5.80
CA TYR A 63 -7.99 -25.89 5.73
C TYR A 63 -7.37 -26.32 7.06
N GLY A 64 -7.62 -27.57 7.46
CA GLY A 64 -7.09 -28.14 8.70
C GLY A 64 -7.86 -27.69 9.94
N LYS A 65 -7.34 -28.03 11.12
CA LYS A 65 -7.95 -27.72 12.42
C LYS A 65 -6.90 -27.40 13.48
N GLY A 66 -7.33 -26.67 14.51
CA GLY A 66 -6.49 -26.39 15.68
C GLY A 66 -5.22 -25.63 15.32
N ARG A 67 -4.05 -26.25 15.55
CA ARG A 67 -2.73 -25.61 15.30
C ARG A 67 -2.32 -25.63 13.82
N ASP A 68 -2.93 -26.52 13.04
CA ASP A 68 -2.67 -26.68 11.61
C ASP A 68 -3.72 -25.95 10.76
N LEU A 69 -4.57 -25.13 11.39
CA LEU A 69 -5.57 -24.32 10.71
C LEU A 69 -4.88 -23.24 9.87
N LEU A 70 -5.12 -23.32 8.57
CA LEU A 70 -4.68 -22.38 7.56
C LEU A 70 -5.87 -21.66 6.95
N PHE A 71 -5.66 -20.41 6.55
CA PHE A 71 -6.65 -19.58 5.89
C PHE A 71 -6.12 -19.15 4.53
N GLU A 72 -6.98 -19.21 3.52
CA GLU A 72 -6.70 -18.69 2.19
C GLU A 72 -6.96 -17.18 2.20
N VAL A 73 -5.89 -16.39 2.07
CA VAL A 73 -5.87 -14.94 2.22
C VAL A 73 -5.62 -14.29 0.86
N THR A 74 -6.53 -13.42 0.43
CA THR A 74 -6.38 -12.61 -0.79
C THR A 74 -5.89 -11.21 -0.43
N TRP A 75 -4.81 -10.79 -1.08
CA TRP A 75 -4.17 -9.50 -0.87
C TRP A 75 -4.69 -8.44 -1.86
N ASN A 76 -4.50 -7.16 -1.52
CA ASN A 76 -4.81 -6.04 -2.43
C ASN A 76 -4.06 -6.11 -3.78
N THR A 77 -2.93 -6.81 -3.83
CA THR A 77 -2.16 -7.09 -5.04
C THR A 77 -2.79 -8.14 -5.95
N GLY A 78 -3.86 -8.81 -5.51
CA GLY A 78 -4.50 -9.93 -6.19
C GLY A 78 -3.79 -11.27 -6.01
N GLN A 79 -2.72 -11.32 -5.20
CA GLN A 79 -2.10 -12.58 -4.81
C GLN A 79 -2.96 -13.30 -3.75
N THR A 80 -2.85 -14.62 -3.70
CA THR A 80 -3.50 -15.46 -2.68
C THR A 80 -2.47 -16.35 -2.02
N THR A 81 -2.46 -16.39 -0.68
CA THR A 81 -1.55 -17.23 0.11
C THR A 81 -2.29 -17.99 1.21
N TRP A 82 -1.69 -19.07 1.73
CA TRP A 82 -2.22 -19.82 2.87
C TRP A 82 -1.49 -19.41 4.14
N GLU A 83 -2.21 -18.75 5.04
CA GLU A 83 -1.65 -18.16 6.27
C GLU A 83 -2.15 -18.88 7.52
N ARG A 84 -1.31 -18.91 8.56
CA ARG A 84 -1.66 -19.54 9.84
C ARG A 84 -2.57 -18.63 10.65
N ILE A 85 -3.37 -19.22 11.53
CA ILE A 85 -4.23 -18.48 12.47
C ILE A 85 -3.50 -17.35 13.23
N ARG A 86 -2.24 -17.55 13.62
CA ARG A 86 -1.46 -16.54 14.37
C ARG A 86 -1.17 -15.27 13.55
N GLU A 87 -1.10 -15.41 12.22
CA GLU A 87 -0.86 -14.31 11.29
C GLU A 87 -2.17 -13.60 10.96
N VAL A 88 -3.31 -14.30 10.92
CA VAL A 88 -4.60 -13.69 10.54
C VAL A 88 -5.50 -13.27 11.71
N LYS A 89 -5.21 -13.69 12.95
CA LYS A 89 -6.07 -13.45 14.13
C LYS A 89 -6.40 -12.00 14.45
N HIS A 90 -5.63 -11.05 13.90
CA HIS A 90 -5.77 -9.62 14.17
C HIS A 90 -6.43 -8.88 13.00
N LEU A 91 -6.78 -9.59 11.92
CA LEU A 91 -7.38 -9.03 10.73
C LEU A 91 -8.90 -8.99 10.90
N SER A 92 -9.51 -7.86 10.56
CA SER A 92 -10.98 -7.75 10.45
C SER A 92 -11.57 -8.72 9.42
N ALA A 93 -10.79 -9.08 8.40
CA ALA A 93 -11.16 -10.09 7.41
C ALA A 93 -11.46 -11.47 8.03
N LEU A 94 -10.83 -11.82 9.15
CA LEU A 94 -11.14 -13.06 9.87
C LEU A 94 -12.52 -13.01 10.53
N GLU A 95 -12.87 -11.89 11.14
CA GLU A 95 -14.19 -11.70 11.76
C GLU A 95 -15.30 -11.83 10.71
N ALA A 96 -15.12 -11.16 9.57
CA ALA A 96 -16.04 -11.25 8.44
C ALA A 96 -16.18 -12.69 7.92
N TYR A 97 -15.07 -13.43 7.84
CA TYR A 97 -15.08 -14.83 7.41
C TYR A 97 -15.83 -15.74 8.38
N LEU A 98 -15.55 -15.64 9.69
CA LEU A 98 -16.22 -16.42 10.72
C LEU A 98 -17.73 -16.15 10.73
N GLN A 99 -18.13 -14.88 10.58
CA GLN A 99 -19.52 -14.48 10.45
C GLN A 99 -20.18 -15.12 9.21
N ALA A 100 -19.50 -15.13 8.07
CA ALA A 100 -20.00 -15.78 6.84
C ALA A 100 -20.14 -17.31 7.00
N MET A 101 -19.26 -17.93 7.78
CA MET A 101 -19.32 -19.35 8.15
C MET A 101 -20.34 -19.65 9.25
N GLY A 102 -20.94 -18.64 9.87
CA GLY A 102 -21.92 -18.79 10.94
C GLY A 102 -21.33 -19.25 12.28
N VAL A 103 -20.06 -18.98 12.52
CA VAL A 103 -19.34 -19.38 13.74
C VAL A 103 -18.72 -18.17 14.45
N GLU A 104 -18.54 -18.25 15.77
CA GLU A 104 -17.90 -17.18 16.55
C GLU A 104 -16.39 -17.41 16.71
N ASN A 105 -15.96 -18.67 16.78
CA ASN A 105 -14.56 -19.01 17.00
C ASN A 105 -14.01 -19.88 15.87
N THR A 106 -12.71 -19.72 15.61
CA THR A 106 -11.95 -20.57 14.66
C THR A 106 -11.94 -22.06 15.03
N ARG A 107 -12.27 -22.40 16.29
CA ARG A 107 -12.40 -23.79 16.75
C ARG A 107 -13.68 -24.47 16.28
N ASP A 108 -14.68 -23.68 15.93
CA ASP A 108 -16.00 -24.14 15.54
C ASP A 108 -16.11 -24.31 14.01
N LEU A 109 -15.03 -24.00 13.28
CA LEU A 109 -14.92 -24.23 11.84
C LEU A 109 -14.98 -25.74 11.52
N PRO A 110 -15.67 -26.11 10.42
CA PRO A 110 -15.96 -27.50 10.06
C PRO A 110 -14.73 -28.36 9.76
#